data_AF-A0A7Y3WII2-F1
#
_entry.id   AF-A0A7Y3WII2-F1
#
_cell.length_a   1.000
_cell.length_b   1.000
_cell.length_c   1.000
_cell.angle_alpha   90.00
_cell.angle_beta   90.00
_cell.angle_gamma   90.00
#
_symmetry.space_group_name_H-M   'P 1'
#
loop_
_entity.id
_entity.type
_entity.pdbx_description
1 polymer ?
#
loop_
_entity_poly.entity_id
_entity_poly.type
_entity_poly.pdbx_seq_one_letter_code
_entity_poly.pdbx_strand_id
1 'polypeptide(L)'
;MLIRVEQGKGRKDRNAMLSPQLLELLRLWWREGKRRGVMLPHGWLFPGRSRTDPISARQLHRAVQEAADVAGIHKRVSPHTLRHSFATHLLEDGTDIRVIQVLLGHSKLETTALYAKVSTRTIHAVAGPLDRLMALMEGKMPDG
;
A
#
# COMPACT_ATOMS: atom_id res chain seq x y z
N MET A 1 -9.23 5.17 -8.57
CA MET A 1 -9.47 6.44 -7.86
C MET A 1 -8.30 6.69 -6.91
N LEU A 2 -8.14 7.90 -6.39
CA LEU A 2 -7.03 8.26 -5.51
C LEU A 2 -7.54 8.90 -4.22
N ILE A 3 -6.79 8.69 -3.12
CA ILE A 3 -6.95 9.45 -1.87
C ILE A 3 -5.71 10.31 -1.66
N ARG A 4 -5.92 11.60 -1.37
CA ARG A 4 -4.83 12.53 -1.05
C ARG A 4 -4.47 12.42 0.43
N VAL A 5 -3.19 12.25 0.72
CA VAL A 5 -2.62 12.29 2.07
C VAL A 5 -1.79 13.56 2.16
N GLU A 6 -2.27 14.54 2.91
CA GLU A 6 -1.60 15.83 3.07
C GLU A 6 -0.61 15.82 4.24
N GLN A 7 0.51 16.51 4.06
CA GLN A 7 1.57 16.67 5.06
C GLN A 7 1.95 15.36 5.78
N GLY A 8 2.15 14.29 5.00
CA GLY A 8 2.65 13.01 5.53
C GLY A 8 4.08 13.12 6.06
N LYS A 9 4.76 11.98 6.26
CA LYS A 9 6.18 11.95 6.69
C LYS A 9 7.03 12.91 5.85
N GLY A 10 7.69 13.86 6.52
CA GLY A 10 8.50 14.91 5.87
C GLY A 10 7.70 16.10 5.31
N ARG A 11 6.43 16.28 5.73
CA ARG A 11 5.49 17.33 5.27
C ARG A 11 5.25 17.31 3.76
N LYS A 12 5.30 16.12 3.16
CA LYS A 12 5.05 15.91 1.73
C LYS A 12 3.65 15.36 1.51
N ASP A 13 2.98 15.95 0.53
CA ASP A 13 1.71 15.45 0.03
C ASP A 13 1.95 14.25 -0.89
N ARG A 14 1.00 13.33 -0.91
CA ARG A 14 1.02 12.18 -1.82
C ARG A 14 -0.37 11.68 -2.12
N ASN A 15 -0.52 11.05 -3.27
CA ASN A 15 -1.71 10.30 -3.62
C ASN A 15 -1.47 8.81 -3.34
N ALA A 16 -2.45 8.17 -2.72
CA ALA A 16 -2.48 6.73 -2.53
C ALA A 16 -3.64 6.12 -3.33
N MET A 17 -3.51 4.85 -3.66
CA MET A 17 -4.55 4.09 -4.35
C MET A 17 -5.81 4.03 -3.49
N LEU A 18 -6.97 4.29 -4.11
CA LEU A 18 -8.28 4.10 -3.52
C LEU A 18 -9.07 3.16 -4.43
N SER A 19 -9.17 1.89 -4.02
CA SER A 19 -10.01 0.91 -4.72
C SER A 19 -11.50 1.20 -4.46
N PRO A 20 -12.40 0.75 -5.35
CA PRO A 20 -13.84 0.85 -5.13
C PRO A 20 -14.28 0.19 -3.81
N GLN A 21 -13.70 -0.96 -3.46
CA GLN A 21 -14.03 -1.67 -2.22
C GLN A 21 -13.60 -0.87 -0.98
N LEU A 22 -12.41 -0.25 -1.01
CA LEU A 22 -11.95 0.59 0.08
C LEU A 22 -12.83 1.84 0.22
N LEU A 23 -13.27 2.44 -0.89
CA LEU A 23 -14.19 3.58 -0.85
C LEU A 23 -15.51 3.22 -0.16
N GLU A 24 -16.08 2.05 -0.47
CA GLU A 24 -17.30 1.59 0.20
C GLU A 24 -17.10 1.36 1.71
N LEU A 25 -15.99 0.75 2.11
CA LEU A 25 -15.66 0.59 3.54
C LEU A 25 -15.53 1.94 4.26
N LEU A 26 -14.85 2.92 3.65
CA LEU A 26 -14.72 4.26 4.22
C LEU A 26 -16.07 4.97 4.32
N ARG A 27 -16.97 4.78 3.34
CA ARG A 27 -18.33 5.33 3.38
C ARG A 27 -19.16 4.71 4.50
N LEU A 28 -19.08 3.39 4.68
CA LEU A 28 -19.75 2.69 5.78
C LEU A 28 -19.26 3.21 7.14
N TRP A 29 -17.95 3.31 7.31
CA TRP A 29 -17.33 3.88 8.51
C TRP A 29 -17.80 5.33 8.78
N TRP A 30 -17.78 6.18 7.74
CA TRP A 30 -18.21 7.57 7.86
C TRP A 30 -19.68 7.72 8.26
N ARG A 31 -20.58 6.94 7.63
CA ARG A 31 -22.02 6.92 7.96
C ARG A 31 -22.24 6.51 9.41
N GLU A 32 -21.55 5.46 9.86
CA GLU A 32 -21.63 4.98 11.23
C GLU A 32 -21.08 6.00 12.24
N GLY A 33 -19.95 6.63 11.93
CA GLY A 33 -19.37 7.68 12.74
C GLY A 33 -20.27 8.92 12.86
N LYS A 34 -20.96 9.30 11.77
CA LYS A 34 -21.99 10.34 11.80
C LYS A 34 -23.17 9.95 12.69
N ARG A 35 -23.68 8.72 12.54
CA ARG A 35 -24.80 8.20 13.36
C ARG A 35 -24.48 8.22 14.84
N ARG A 36 -23.23 7.92 15.23
CA ARG A 36 -22.75 7.96 16.63
C ARG A 36 -22.36 9.37 17.11
N GLY A 37 -22.45 10.39 16.25
CA GLY A 37 -22.07 11.77 16.59
C GLY A 37 -20.56 11.98 16.82
N VAL A 38 -19.71 11.08 16.32
CA VAL A 38 -18.24 11.17 16.49
C VAL A 38 -17.54 11.85 15.31
N MET A 39 -18.21 11.96 14.15
CA MET A 39 -17.68 12.66 12.97
C MET A 39 -18.08 14.14 12.98
N LEU A 40 -17.10 15.00 13.22
CA LEU A 40 -17.28 16.46 13.18
C LEU A 40 -17.26 16.97 11.72
N PRO A 41 -17.99 18.05 11.40
CA PRO A 41 -17.81 18.78 10.15
C PRO A 41 -16.35 19.21 10.01
N HIS A 42 -15.74 18.94 8.85
CA HIS A 42 -14.31 19.19 8.59
C HIS A 42 -13.34 18.51 9.57
N GLY A 43 -13.80 17.50 10.32
CA GLY A 43 -12.99 16.74 11.28
C GLY A 43 -12.21 15.59 10.65
N TRP A 44 -11.50 14.84 11.51
CA TRP A 44 -10.72 13.68 11.10
C TRP A 44 -11.61 12.51 10.65
N LEU A 45 -11.22 11.83 9.57
CA LEU A 45 -11.88 10.60 9.12
C LEU A 45 -11.75 9.46 10.16
N PHE A 46 -10.69 9.48 10.97
CA PHE A 46 -10.48 8.54 12.07
C PHE A 46 -10.24 9.34 13.36
N PRO A 47 -11.31 9.76 14.06
CA PRO A 47 -11.20 10.52 15.29
C PRO A 47 -10.66 9.64 16.43
N GLY A 48 -9.90 10.26 17.33
CA GLY A 48 -9.34 9.64 18.51
C GLY A 48 -10.31 9.64 19.69
N ARG A 49 -9.75 9.57 20.90
CA ARG A 49 -10.56 9.64 22.15
C ARG A 49 -11.27 10.98 22.27
N SER A 50 -10.57 12.07 21.97
CA SER A 50 -11.20 13.36 21.67
C SER A 50 -11.61 13.36 20.21
N ARG A 51 -12.81 13.87 19.92
CA ARG A 51 -13.34 13.95 18.54
C ARG A 51 -12.59 14.97 17.68
N THR A 52 -11.86 15.88 18.30
CA THR A 52 -11.04 16.92 17.64
C THR A 52 -9.67 16.41 17.21
N ASP A 53 -9.22 15.29 17.79
CA ASP A 53 -7.89 14.74 17.56
C ASP A 53 -7.99 13.51 16.65
N PRO A 54 -6.95 13.21 15.86
CA PRO A 54 -6.91 11.96 15.10
C PRO A 54 -6.65 10.78 16.05
N ILE A 55 -6.95 9.56 15.58
CA ILE A 55 -6.52 8.34 16.24
C ILE A 55 -5.00 8.35 16.43
N SER A 56 -4.53 7.98 17.63
CA SER A 56 -3.10 7.92 17.90
C SER A 56 -2.45 6.69 17.27
N ALA A 57 -1.16 6.77 16.94
CA ALA A 57 -0.40 5.64 16.40
C ALA A 57 -0.44 4.42 17.33
N ARG A 58 -0.45 4.63 18.65
CA ARG A 58 -0.58 3.55 19.65
C ARG A 58 -1.92 2.84 19.55
N GLN A 59 -3.01 3.60 19.37
CA GLN A 59 -4.35 3.02 19.22
C GLN A 59 -4.48 2.24 17.91
N LEU A 60 -3.93 2.76 16.80
CA LEU A 60 -3.88 2.04 15.54
C LEU A 60 -3.07 0.74 15.66
N HIS A 61 -1.91 0.77 16.33
CA HIS A 61 -1.12 -0.43 16.55
C HIS A 61 -1.86 -1.47 17.39
N ARG A 62 -2.60 -1.03 18.43
CA ARG A 62 -3.41 -1.91 19.26
C ARG A 62 -4.53 -2.57 18.44
N ALA A 63 -5.26 -1.79 17.63
CA ALA A 63 -6.31 -2.31 16.77
C ALA A 63 -5.80 -3.37 15.77
N VAL A 64 -4.60 -3.16 15.21
CA VAL A 64 -3.95 -4.16 14.33
C VAL A 64 -3.58 -5.43 15.10
N GLN A 65 -3.09 -5.32 16.32
CA GLN A 65 -2.76 -6.48 17.14
C GLN A 65 -4.01 -7.26 17.55
N GLU A 66 -5.06 -6.57 18.01
CA GLU A 66 -6.36 -7.18 18.35
C GLU A 66 -6.94 -7.93 17.13
N ALA A 67 -6.86 -7.34 15.93
CA ALA A 67 -7.30 -8.00 14.71
C ALA A 67 -6.46 -9.25 14.37
N ALA A 68 -5.14 -9.20 14.60
CA ALA A 68 -4.25 -10.34 14.39
C ALA A 68 -4.57 -11.49 15.36
N ASP A 69 -4.83 -11.17 16.62
CA ASP A 69 -5.18 -12.14 17.67
C ASP A 69 -6.51 -12.84 17.35
N VAL A 70 -7.54 -12.08 16.95
CA VAL A 70 -8.84 -12.61 16.52
C VAL A 70 -8.71 -13.50 15.28
N ALA A 71 -7.79 -13.15 14.37
CA ALA A 71 -7.51 -13.95 13.18
C ALA A 71 -6.62 -15.18 13.45
N GLY A 72 -6.20 -15.43 14.69
CA GLY A 72 -5.32 -16.56 15.04
C GLY A 72 -3.88 -16.41 14.51
N ILE A 73 -3.43 -15.18 14.25
CA ILE A 73 -2.10 -14.90 13.71
C ILE A 73 -1.11 -14.72 14.87
N HIS A 74 -0.33 -15.75 15.15
CA HIS A 74 0.63 -15.75 16.28
C HIS A 74 1.94 -15.01 16.01
N LYS A 75 2.23 -14.66 14.75
CA LYS A 75 3.39 -13.82 14.40
C LYS A 75 3.13 -12.37 14.80
N ARG A 76 4.19 -11.62 15.09
CA ARG A 76 4.09 -10.18 15.39
C ARG A 76 3.57 -9.41 14.17
N VAL A 77 2.42 -8.75 14.31
CA VAL A 77 1.82 -7.90 13.26
C VAL A 77 1.78 -6.45 13.73
N SER A 78 2.12 -5.53 12.83
CA SER A 78 2.07 -4.09 13.06
C SER A 78 1.60 -3.38 11.80
N PRO A 79 1.24 -2.08 11.85
CA PRO A 79 0.96 -1.29 10.64
C PRO A 79 2.11 -1.31 9.63
N HIS A 80 3.37 -1.43 10.08
CA HIS A 80 4.53 -1.56 9.20
C HIS A 80 4.56 -2.93 8.50
N THR A 81 4.18 -4.00 9.20
CA THR A 81 4.04 -5.34 8.62
C THR A 81 3.00 -5.32 7.49
N LEU A 82 1.84 -4.70 7.72
CA LEU A 82 0.78 -4.57 6.70
C LEU A 82 1.25 -3.77 5.48
N ARG A 83 1.95 -2.64 5.70
CA ARG A 83 2.54 -1.85 4.61
C ARG A 83 3.55 -2.67 3.80
N HIS A 84 4.39 -3.45 4.49
CA HIS A 84 5.38 -4.29 3.83
C HIS A 84 4.71 -5.37 2.98
N SER A 85 3.74 -6.11 3.53
CA SER A 85 2.99 -7.12 2.79
C SER A 85 2.29 -6.54 1.57
N PHE A 86 1.67 -5.36 1.69
CA PHE A 86 1.07 -4.67 0.54
C PHE A 86 2.09 -4.38 -0.57
N ALA A 87 3.27 -3.88 -0.21
CA ALA A 87 4.33 -3.59 -1.17
C ALA A 87 4.88 -4.86 -1.84
N THR A 88 5.11 -5.92 -1.06
CA THR A 88 5.60 -7.21 -1.55
C THR A 88 4.61 -7.85 -2.50
N HIS A 89 3.31 -7.88 -2.17
CA HIS A 89 2.30 -8.45 -3.05
C HIS A 89 2.18 -7.70 -4.38
N LEU A 90 2.24 -6.36 -4.37
CA LEU A 90 2.27 -5.60 -5.62
C LEU A 90 3.46 -5.98 -6.49
N LEU A 91 4.64 -6.20 -5.89
CA LEU A 91 5.83 -6.61 -6.61
C LEU A 91 5.72 -8.05 -7.15
N GLU A 92 5.17 -8.97 -6.35
CA GLU A 92 4.92 -10.37 -6.76
C GLU A 92 3.92 -10.45 -7.92
N ASP A 93 2.94 -9.55 -7.95
CA ASP A 93 1.99 -9.38 -9.05
C ASP A 93 2.59 -8.67 -10.29
N GLY A 94 3.90 -8.38 -10.27
CA GLY A 94 4.62 -7.77 -11.40
C GLY A 94 4.47 -6.26 -11.51
N THR A 95 3.96 -5.57 -10.48
CA THR A 95 3.86 -4.10 -10.49
C THR A 95 5.25 -3.49 -10.49
N ASP A 96 5.46 -2.50 -11.36
CA ASP A 96 6.73 -1.78 -11.45
C ASP A 96 7.13 -1.16 -10.10
N ILE A 97 8.38 -1.38 -9.69
CA ILE A 97 8.92 -0.92 -8.40
C ILE A 97 8.86 0.59 -8.23
N ARG A 98 8.93 1.38 -9.31
CA ARG A 98 8.77 2.84 -9.31
C ARG A 98 7.34 3.23 -9.02
N VAL A 99 6.36 2.48 -9.54
CA VAL A 99 4.94 2.68 -9.21
C VAL A 99 4.70 2.38 -7.74
N ILE A 100 5.23 1.27 -7.22
CA ILE A 100 5.16 0.93 -5.79
C ILE A 100 5.79 2.02 -4.92
N GLN A 101 6.97 2.53 -5.30
CA GLN A 101 7.65 3.60 -4.58
C GLN A 101 6.79 4.87 -4.46
N VAL A 102 6.16 5.29 -5.57
CA VAL A 102 5.27 6.46 -5.59
C VAL A 102 4.04 6.23 -4.71
N LEU A 103 3.40 5.07 -4.82
CA LEU A 103 2.22 4.71 -4.03
C LEU A 103 2.48 4.71 -2.52
N LEU A 104 3.66 4.28 -2.09
CA LEU A 104 4.05 4.25 -0.68
C LEU A 104 4.62 5.57 -0.17
N GLY A 105 4.93 6.51 -1.07
CA GLY A 105 5.52 7.80 -0.73
C GLY A 105 6.93 7.69 -0.18
N HIS A 106 7.71 6.73 -0.67
CA HIS A 106 9.10 6.50 -0.26
C HIS A 106 10.04 7.50 -0.94
N SER A 107 10.72 8.33 -0.15
CA SER A 107 11.67 9.34 -0.66
C SER A 107 12.98 8.75 -1.17
N LYS A 108 13.34 7.52 -0.75
CA LYS A 108 14.54 6.81 -1.19
C LYS A 108 14.18 5.45 -1.78
N LEU A 109 14.79 5.12 -2.91
CA LEU A 109 14.64 3.81 -3.58
C LEU A 109 15.05 2.65 -2.67
N GLU A 110 16.06 2.84 -1.81
CA GLU A 110 16.57 1.86 -0.84
C GLU A 110 15.46 1.28 0.06
N THR A 111 14.47 2.09 0.46
CA THR A 111 13.34 1.63 1.28
C THR A 111 12.33 0.75 0.53
N THR A 112 12.34 0.81 -0.81
CA THR A 112 11.50 -0.02 -1.69
C THR A 112 12.30 -1.22 -2.22
N ALA A 113 13.61 -1.07 -2.39
CA ALA A 113 14.53 -2.16 -2.74
C ALA A 113 14.60 -3.25 -1.66
N LEU A 114 14.34 -2.91 -0.39
CA LEU A 114 14.09 -3.87 0.70
C LEU A 114 12.96 -4.88 0.39
N TYR A 115 12.04 -4.54 -0.52
CA TYR A 115 10.94 -5.41 -0.94
C TYR A 115 11.29 -6.26 -2.15
N ALA A 116 12.30 -5.85 -2.91
CA ALA A 116 12.84 -6.60 -4.03
C ALA A 116 13.77 -7.71 -3.52
N LYS A 117 13.21 -8.72 -2.86
CA LYS A 117 13.77 -10.06 -3.03
C LYS A 117 13.46 -10.41 -4.48
N VAL A 118 14.44 -10.27 -5.36
CA VAL A 118 14.25 -10.63 -6.76
C VAL A 118 13.87 -12.11 -6.77
N SER A 119 12.62 -12.41 -7.05
CA SER A 119 12.19 -13.80 -7.17
C SER A 119 12.96 -14.36 -8.38
N THR A 120 13.55 -15.54 -8.23
CA THR A 120 14.26 -16.22 -9.34
C THR A 120 13.37 -16.33 -10.59
N ARG A 121 12.04 -16.39 -10.38
CA ARG A 121 11.01 -16.36 -11.42
C ARG A 121 10.98 -15.05 -12.22
N THR A 122 11.17 -13.90 -11.57
CA THR A 122 11.23 -12.59 -12.25
C THR A 122 12.51 -12.44 -13.08
N ILE A 123 13.65 -12.95 -12.61
CA ILE A 123 14.91 -12.96 -13.37
C ILE A 123 14.76 -13.82 -14.63
N HIS A 124 14.17 -15.01 -14.49
CA HIS A 124 13.93 -15.90 -15.63
C HIS A 124 12.98 -15.33 -16.69
N ALA A 125 12.07 -14.43 -16.31
CA ALA A 125 11.11 -13.83 -17.24
C ALA A 125 11.66 -12.64 -18.03
N VAL A 126 12.81 -12.09 -17.63
CA VAL A 126 13.43 -10.98 -18.36
C VAL A 126 14.26 -11.54 -19.50
N ALA A 127 13.75 -11.41 -20.73
CA ALA A 127 14.53 -11.70 -21.93
C ALA A 127 15.81 -10.85 -21.93
N GLY A 128 16.96 -11.49 -22.12
CA GLY A 128 18.23 -10.82 -22.24
C GLY A 128 18.30 -9.97 -23.51
N PRO A 129 19.20 -8.97 -23.57
CA PRO A 129 19.49 -8.27 -24.81
C PRO A 129 19.87 -9.23 -25.95
N LEU A 130 20.57 -10.33 -25.64
CA LEU A 130 20.96 -11.34 -26.61
C LEU A 130 19.76 -12.14 -27.13
N ASP A 131 18.83 -12.56 -26.27
CA ASP A 131 17.61 -13.28 -26.69
C ASP A 131 16.75 -12.43 -27.63
N ARG A 132 16.65 -11.11 -27.36
CA ARG A 132 15.98 -10.16 -28.25
C ARG A 132 16.72 -10.01 -29.59
N LEU A 133 18.05 -9.98 -29.56
CA LEU A 133 18.86 -9.90 -30.78
C LEU A 133 18.72 -11.18 -31.61
N MET A 134 18.71 -12.34 -30.99
CA MET A 134 18.51 -13.63 -31.64
C MET A 134 17.11 -13.74 -32.23
N ALA A 135 16.06 -13.32 -31.52
CA ALA A 135 14.69 -13.30 -32.07
C ALA A 135 14.57 -12.39 -33.32
N LEU A 136 15.26 -11.25 -33.32
CA LEU A 136 15.35 -10.35 -34.48
C LEU A 136 16.12 -10.98 -35.64
N MET A 137 17.23 -11.69 -35.35
CA MET A 137 18.03 -12.40 -36.36
C MET A 137 17.31 -13.63 -36.94
N GLU A 138 16.44 -14.28 -36.15
CA GLU A 138 15.64 -15.44 -36.53
C GLU A 138 14.30 -15.07 -37.22
N GLY A 139 13.99 -13.79 -37.36
CA GLY A 139 12.81 -13.31 -38.09
C GLY A 139 11.46 -13.53 -37.38
N LYS A 140 11.46 -13.80 -36.07
CA LYS A 140 10.22 -13.92 -35.28
C LYS A 140 9.83 -12.55 -34.73
N MET A 141 8.80 -11.94 -35.33
CA MET A 141 8.21 -10.73 -34.76
C MET A 141 7.48 -11.07 -33.44
N PRO A 142 7.57 -10.23 -32.40
CA PRO A 142 6.77 -10.40 -31.19
C PRO A 142 5.29 -10.11 -31.52
N ASP A 143 4.41 -11.03 -31.14
CA ASP A 143 2.96 -10.82 -31.20
C ASP A 143 2.58 -9.57 -30.40
N GLY A 144 1.83 -8.68 -31.04
CA GLY A 144 1.45 -7.35 -30.55
C GLY A 144 0.40 -7.33 -29.45
#